data_AF-A0A6F9ATB3-F1
#
_entry.id   AF-A0A6F9ATB3-F1
#
_cell.length_a   1.000
_cell.length_b   1.000
_cell.length_c   1.000
_cell.angle_alpha   90.00
_cell.angle_beta   90.00
_cell.angle_gamma   90.00
#
_symmetry.space_group_name_H-M   'P 1'
#
loop_
_entity.id
_entity.type
_entity.pdbx_description
1 polymer ?
#
loop_
_entity_poly.entity_id
_entity_poly.type
_entity_poly.pdbx_seq_one_letter_code
_entity_poly.pdbx_strand_id
1 'polypeptide(L)'
;WPREALLSVSQTFFQNVEFGSEEMKDRFSEMCVEIHVSVTDMAERFYSELRRRYYTTPTSYLELINLYLAMLGEKRQQLVAARDRVKNGLTKLLETNVLVDKMKIDLSALEPVLKQKSIDVNALMGKLAVDQESADKVRKVVKEDEALAKVKAEDTQAIAADAQRDLDEALPALEGANKALDSLDKADISEIRVFTKPPDMVMTVMEAVCILLGSKPDWSSAKQVLGDSYFLRKLMEYDKENMKPQILQKVEKVSKACKSMCMWVRAMDLYSRVLKEVGPKKERLAAAQMELNATMATLKEKQAQLQEVQNKIKILQDQFDQSIAEKEGLAKTMALTEARLGRAGKLTAALGDEQVRWQESIELFEQEIHNVVGNVFIAAACVAYYGAFTMHYRQLLIDQWIARCQELGIPISASFSLINILGNPYEIRLWNAEGLPRDTVSTENGILVTRGHRWPLMIDPQDQANRWIRSKETKNGLKVIKLTDSGFLRTLENAIRMGMPVLLEELKETVDPALEPILLKQTFVAGGRTLIRLGDSDIDYNKKFRFYMTTKMANPHYLPE
;
A
#
# COMPACT_ATOMS: atom_id res chain seq x y z
N TRP A 1 -33.58 -51.87 -29.84
CA TRP A 1 -32.25 -52.50 -29.99
C TRP A 1 -32.08 -53.58 -28.93
N PRO A 2 -31.30 -54.66 -29.17
CA PRO A 2 -30.99 -55.64 -28.13
C PRO A 2 -30.14 -55.01 -27.02
N ARG A 3 -30.12 -55.62 -25.83
CA ARG A 3 -29.38 -55.11 -24.66
C ARG A 3 -27.89 -54.92 -24.95
N GLU A 4 -27.26 -55.84 -25.67
CA GLU A 4 -25.83 -55.76 -26.04
C GLU A 4 -25.52 -54.52 -26.90
N ALA A 5 -26.40 -54.19 -27.85
CA ALA A 5 -26.23 -53.00 -28.68
C ALA A 5 -26.40 -51.70 -27.87
N LEU A 6 -27.39 -51.67 -26.95
CA LEU A 6 -27.57 -50.54 -26.04
C LEU A 6 -26.33 -50.32 -25.17
N LEU A 7 -25.79 -51.41 -24.59
CA LEU A 7 -24.60 -51.37 -23.74
C LEU A 7 -23.37 -50.87 -24.49
N SER A 8 -23.13 -51.39 -25.70
CA SER A 8 -22.00 -50.95 -26.53
C SER A 8 -22.08 -49.46 -26.87
N VAL A 9 -23.28 -48.96 -27.16
CA VAL A 9 -23.52 -47.53 -27.41
C VAL A 9 -23.24 -46.72 -26.15
N SER A 10 -23.84 -47.05 -25.00
CA SER A 10 -23.62 -46.27 -23.77
C SER A 10 -22.15 -46.27 -23.32
N GLN A 11 -21.45 -47.41 -23.40
CA GLN A 11 -20.01 -47.49 -23.15
C GLN A 11 -19.22 -46.53 -24.03
N THR A 12 -19.51 -46.49 -25.33
CA THR A 12 -18.81 -45.60 -26.27
C THR A 12 -19.02 -44.12 -25.93
N PHE A 13 -20.25 -43.72 -25.57
CA PHE A 13 -20.54 -42.33 -25.20
C PHE A 13 -19.93 -41.94 -23.84
N PHE A 14 -19.84 -42.88 -22.90
CA PHE A 14 -19.35 -42.63 -21.54
C PHE A 14 -17.82 -42.77 -21.37
N GLN A 15 -17.10 -43.24 -22.39
CA GLN A 15 -15.63 -43.34 -22.37
C GLN A 15 -14.93 -42.03 -21.98
N ASN A 16 -15.41 -40.89 -22.49
CA ASN A 16 -14.80 -39.58 -22.27
C ASN A 16 -15.38 -38.81 -21.07
N VAL A 17 -16.26 -39.44 -20.28
CA VAL A 17 -16.93 -38.78 -19.15
C VAL A 17 -16.21 -39.08 -17.85
N GLU A 18 -15.99 -38.05 -17.04
CA GLU A 18 -15.30 -38.16 -15.76
C GLU A 18 -16.27 -38.53 -14.63
N PHE A 19 -16.39 -39.85 -14.38
CA PHE A 19 -17.13 -40.44 -13.24
C PHE A 19 -16.22 -40.84 -12.05
N GLY A 20 -14.90 -40.64 -12.17
CA GLY A 20 -13.93 -40.94 -11.12
C GLY A 20 -13.29 -42.33 -11.17
N SER A 21 -13.93 -43.32 -11.81
CA SER A 21 -13.33 -44.65 -12.07
C SER A 21 -13.90 -45.31 -13.33
N GLU A 22 -13.16 -46.26 -13.91
CA GLU A 22 -13.64 -47.07 -15.04
C GLU A 22 -14.82 -47.97 -14.64
N GLU A 23 -14.82 -48.53 -13.42
CA GLU A 23 -15.95 -49.31 -12.91
C GLU A 23 -17.25 -48.49 -12.86
N MET A 24 -17.17 -47.20 -12.53
CA MET A 24 -18.34 -46.32 -12.53
C MET A 24 -18.87 -46.08 -13.94
N LYS A 25 -18.00 -45.99 -14.95
CA LYS A 25 -18.44 -45.90 -16.36
C LYS A 25 -19.27 -47.11 -16.75
N ASP A 26 -18.79 -48.32 -16.42
CA ASP A 26 -19.52 -49.56 -16.72
C ASP A 26 -20.86 -49.62 -15.99
N ARG A 27 -20.92 -49.24 -14.71
CA ARG A 27 -22.17 -49.18 -13.93
C ARG A 27 -23.18 -48.21 -14.55
N PHE A 28 -22.75 -47.03 -14.99
CA PHE A 28 -23.63 -46.06 -15.68
C PHE A 28 -24.07 -46.56 -17.05
N SER A 29 -23.19 -47.22 -17.80
CA SER A 29 -23.52 -47.85 -19.07
C SER A 29 -24.60 -48.92 -18.91
N GLU A 30 -24.48 -49.78 -17.89
CA GLU A 30 -25.48 -50.78 -17.53
C GLU A 30 -26.80 -50.13 -17.10
N MET A 31 -26.73 -49.15 -16.19
CA MET A 31 -27.93 -48.43 -15.72
C MET A 31 -28.67 -47.74 -16.87
N CYS A 32 -27.96 -47.23 -17.87
CA CYS A 32 -28.56 -46.65 -19.07
C CYS A 32 -29.43 -47.67 -19.81
N VAL A 33 -28.94 -48.91 -19.97
CA VAL A 33 -29.69 -50.02 -20.58
C VAL A 33 -30.93 -50.36 -19.72
N GLU A 34 -30.77 -50.47 -18.40
CA GLU A 34 -31.87 -50.78 -17.49
C GLU A 34 -33.00 -49.74 -17.53
N ILE A 35 -32.66 -48.45 -17.60
CA ILE A 35 -33.65 -47.39 -17.78
C ILE A 35 -34.42 -47.58 -19.08
N HIS A 36 -33.73 -47.85 -20.20
CA HIS A 36 -34.41 -47.98 -21.49
C HIS A 36 -35.32 -49.22 -21.55
N VAL A 37 -34.87 -50.34 -20.99
CA VAL A 37 -35.64 -51.59 -20.92
C VAL A 37 -36.85 -51.41 -20.01
N SER A 38 -36.66 -50.89 -18.79
CA SER A 38 -37.77 -50.65 -17.85
C SER A 38 -38.83 -49.70 -18.42
N VAL A 39 -38.44 -48.68 -19.20
CA VAL A 39 -39.42 -47.81 -19.89
C VAL A 39 -40.19 -48.57 -20.97
N THR A 40 -39.54 -49.51 -21.67
CA THR A 40 -40.20 -50.33 -22.68
C THR A 40 -41.25 -51.23 -22.04
N ASP A 41 -40.89 -51.92 -20.95
CA ASP A 41 -41.82 -52.75 -20.17
C ASP A 41 -42.96 -51.91 -19.58
N MET A 42 -42.64 -50.71 -19.08
CA MET A 42 -43.63 -49.78 -18.55
C MET A 42 -44.57 -49.25 -19.64
N ALA A 43 -44.09 -49.06 -20.87
CA ALA A 43 -44.91 -48.65 -22.00
C ALA A 43 -45.91 -49.73 -22.41
N GLU A 44 -45.50 -51.01 -22.37
CA GLU A 44 -46.41 -52.14 -22.60
C GLU A 44 -47.49 -52.22 -21.53
N ARG A 45 -47.11 -52.06 -20.26
CA ARG A 45 -48.04 -52.00 -19.14
C ARG A 45 -49.00 -50.80 -19.23
N PHE A 46 -48.48 -49.64 -19.59
CA PHE A 46 -49.27 -48.42 -19.78
C PHE A 46 -50.32 -48.60 -20.90
N TYR A 47 -49.95 -49.31 -21.97
CA TYR A 47 -50.88 -49.65 -23.03
C TYR A 47 -51.92 -50.70 -22.62
N SER A 48 -51.53 -51.73 -21.86
CA SER A 48 -52.47 -52.78 -21.43
C SER A 48 -53.52 -52.25 -20.45
N GLU A 49 -53.10 -51.37 -19.53
CA GLU A 49 -53.95 -50.82 -18.48
C GLU A 49 -54.77 -49.60 -18.94
N LEU A 50 -54.17 -48.65 -19.66
CA LEU A 50 -54.81 -47.38 -20.02
C LEU A 50 -55.08 -47.19 -21.52
N ARG A 51 -54.70 -48.15 -22.36
CA ARG A 51 -54.83 -48.06 -23.83
C ARG A 51 -54.16 -46.82 -24.44
N ARG A 52 -53.12 -46.32 -23.77
CA ARG A 52 -52.27 -45.23 -24.25
C ARG A 52 -50.99 -45.81 -24.81
N ARG A 53 -50.73 -45.60 -26.10
CA ARG A 53 -49.57 -46.19 -26.79
C ARG A 53 -48.38 -45.23 -26.71
N TYR A 54 -47.23 -45.75 -26.27
CA TYR A 54 -45.94 -45.04 -26.29
C TYR A 54 -44.89 -45.97 -26.90
N TYR A 55 -43.98 -45.40 -27.68
CA TYR A 55 -42.92 -46.14 -28.36
C TYR A 55 -41.57 -45.71 -27.83
N THR A 56 -40.76 -46.70 -27.43
CA THR A 56 -39.33 -46.49 -27.17
C THR A 56 -38.57 -46.62 -28.47
N THR A 57 -37.79 -45.60 -28.81
CA THR A 57 -36.99 -45.55 -30.05
C THR A 57 -35.50 -45.46 -29.71
N PRO A 58 -34.61 -45.92 -30.61
CA PRO A 58 -33.18 -45.69 -30.44
C PRO A 58 -32.81 -44.21 -30.27
N THR A 59 -33.53 -43.32 -30.94
CA THR A 59 -33.37 -41.87 -30.80
C THR A 59 -33.66 -41.41 -29.38
N SER A 60 -34.68 -41.99 -28.72
CA SER A 60 -34.98 -41.68 -27.31
C SER A 60 -33.89 -42.18 -26.36
N TYR A 61 -33.19 -43.27 -26.70
CA TYR A 61 -32.02 -43.74 -25.95
C TYR A 61 -30.83 -42.78 -26.07
N LEU A 62 -30.53 -42.34 -27.29
CA LEU A 62 -29.47 -41.35 -27.52
C LEU A 62 -29.80 -40.00 -26.87
N GLU A 63 -31.07 -39.62 -26.85
CA GLU A 63 -31.55 -38.41 -26.20
C GLU A 63 -31.30 -38.43 -24.69
N LEU A 64 -31.56 -39.56 -24.00
CA LEU A 64 -31.19 -39.73 -22.58
C LEU A 64 -29.69 -39.44 -22.36
N ILE A 65 -28.82 -40.07 -23.16
CA ILE A 65 -27.37 -39.93 -23.02
C ILE A 65 -26.96 -38.48 -23.25
N ASN A 66 -27.43 -37.87 -24.34
CA ASN A 66 -27.07 -36.49 -24.68
C ASN A 66 -27.57 -35.48 -23.64
N LEU A 67 -28.81 -35.64 -23.13
CA LEU A 67 -29.34 -34.81 -22.05
C LEU A 67 -28.50 -34.96 -20.79
N TYR A 68 -28.12 -36.18 -20.43
CA TYR A 68 -27.27 -36.42 -19.27
C TYR A 68 -25.92 -35.72 -19.40
N LEU A 69 -25.23 -35.88 -20.54
CA LEU A 69 -23.94 -35.25 -20.79
C LEU A 69 -24.03 -33.72 -20.71
N ALA A 70 -25.08 -33.13 -21.29
CA ALA A 70 -25.30 -31.69 -21.25
C ALA A 70 -25.61 -31.18 -19.82
N MET A 71 -26.49 -31.88 -19.09
CA MET A 71 -26.95 -31.46 -17.75
C MET A 71 -25.89 -31.68 -16.67
N LEU A 72 -25.09 -32.75 -16.76
CA LEU A 72 -24.12 -33.10 -15.72
C LEU A 72 -23.06 -32.02 -15.56
N GLY A 73 -22.49 -31.55 -16.68
CA GLY A 73 -21.47 -30.50 -16.66
C GLY A 73 -22.00 -29.20 -16.06
N GLU A 74 -23.18 -28.76 -16.51
CA GLU A 74 -23.83 -27.54 -16.02
C GLU A 74 -24.14 -27.63 -14.52
N LYS A 75 -24.76 -28.73 -14.07
CA LYS A 75 -25.16 -28.89 -12.67
C LYS A 75 -23.96 -29.04 -11.73
N ARG A 76 -22.92 -29.78 -12.13
CA ARG A 76 -21.68 -29.91 -11.36
C ARG A 76 -21.02 -28.55 -11.19
N GLN A 77 -20.92 -27.76 -12.24
CA GLN A 77 -20.35 -26.41 -12.18
C GLN A 77 -21.16 -25.48 -11.28
N GLN A 78 -22.51 -25.52 -11.35
CA GLN A 78 -23.38 -24.73 -10.49
C GLN A 78 -23.19 -25.05 -9.01
N LEU A 79 -23.16 -26.34 -8.64
CA LEU A 79 -22.96 -26.77 -7.25
C LEU A 79 -21.57 -26.42 -6.72
N VAL A 80 -20.52 -26.67 -7.52
CA VAL A 80 -19.14 -26.32 -7.16
C VAL A 80 -19.01 -24.81 -6.94
N ALA A 81 -19.55 -23.98 -7.84
CA ALA A 81 -19.49 -22.53 -7.71
C ALA A 81 -20.26 -22.02 -6.47
N ALA A 82 -21.41 -22.62 -6.14
CA ALA A 82 -22.17 -22.29 -4.93
C ALA A 82 -21.39 -22.65 -3.66
N ARG A 83 -20.81 -23.86 -3.61
CA ARG A 83 -19.95 -24.35 -2.53
C ARG A 83 -18.73 -23.46 -2.32
N ASP A 84 -18.02 -23.13 -3.41
CA ASP A 84 -16.81 -22.31 -3.34
C ASP A 84 -17.10 -20.89 -2.87
N ARG A 85 -18.26 -20.32 -3.25
CA ARG A 85 -18.68 -19.00 -2.75
C ARG A 85 -18.85 -19.00 -1.23
N VAL A 86 -19.55 -20.00 -0.68
CA VAL A 86 -19.77 -20.13 0.76
C VAL A 86 -18.46 -20.44 1.49
N LYS A 87 -17.65 -21.35 0.95
CA LYS A 87 -16.32 -21.71 1.47
C LYS A 87 -15.37 -20.52 1.54
N ASN A 88 -15.36 -19.66 0.52
CA ASN A 88 -14.56 -18.45 0.51
C ASN A 88 -15.01 -17.47 1.61
N GLY A 89 -16.33 -17.28 1.78
CA GLY A 89 -16.89 -16.46 2.86
C GLY A 89 -16.47 -16.97 4.24
N LEU A 90 -16.61 -18.28 4.46
CA LEU A 90 -16.23 -18.94 5.70
C LEU A 90 -14.72 -18.82 5.98
N THR A 91 -13.88 -19.01 4.96
CA THR A 91 -12.42 -18.88 5.09
C THR A 91 -12.05 -17.46 5.54
N LYS A 92 -12.66 -16.42 4.95
CA LYS A 92 -12.42 -15.03 5.36
C LYS A 92 -12.90 -14.73 6.77
N LEU A 93 -14.00 -15.33 7.18
CA LEU A 93 -14.50 -15.21 8.55
C LEU A 93 -13.51 -15.86 9.54
N LEU A 94 -13.03 -17.06 9.25
CA LEU A 94 -12.03 -17.77 10.08
C LEU A 94 -10.70 -17.01 10.15
N GLU A 95 -10.17 -16.51 9.03
CA GLU A 95 -8.98 -15.65 8.99
C GLU A 95 -9.17 -14.41 9.89
N THR A 96 -10.36 -13.80 9.86
CA THR A 96 -10.70 -12.63 10.68
C THR A 96 -10.71 -12.99 12.16
N ASN A 97 -11.31 -14.13 12.54
CA ASN A 97 -11.31 -14.61 13.93
C ASN A 97 -9.88 -14.80 14.46
N VAL A 98 -9.00 -15.43 13.67
CA VAL A 98 -7.59 -15.62 14.02
C VAL A 98 -6.88 -14.27 14.22
N LEU A 99 -7.12 -13.30 13.34
CA LEU A 99 -6.53 -11.97 13.46
C LEU A 99 -7.03 -11.24 14.71
N VAL A 100 -8.32 -11.37 15.03
CA VAL A 100 -8.93 -10.80 16.23
C VAL A 100 -8.31 -11.39 17.49
N ASP A 101 -8.14 -12.70 17.54
CA ASP A 101 -7.53 -13.35 18.71
C ASP A 101 -6.06 -12.96 18.88
N LYS A 102 -5.30 -12.83 17.79
CA LYS A 102 -3.95 -12.27 17.84
C LYS A 102 -3.93 -10.84 18.36
N MET A 103 -4.82 -9.97 17.87
CA MET A 103 -4.92 -8.58 18.36
C MET A 103 -5.27 -8.49 19.84
N LYS A 104 -6.10 -9.42 20.37
CA LYS A 104 -6.39 -9.48 21.82
C LYS A 104 -5.14 -9.81 22.64
N ILE A 105 -4.36 -10.80 22.17
CA ILE A 105 -3.10 -11.18 22.82
C ILE A 105 -2.11 -10.01 22.79
N ASP A 106 -1.92 -9.39 21.63
CA ASP A 106 -1.01 -8.25 21.47
C ASP A 106 -1.41 -7.07 22.37
N LEU A 107 -2.72 -6.75 22.46
CA LEU A 107 -3.22 -5.69 23.33
C LEU A 107 -2.94 -6.00 24.82
N SER A 108 -3.20 -7.24 25.26
CA SER A 108 -2.93 -7.67 26.63
C SER A 108 -1.43 -7.62 26.99
N ALA A 109 -0.55 -7.85 26.01
CA ALA A 109 0.90 -7.78 26.19
C ALA A 109 1.42 -6.33 26.23
N LEU A 110 0.78 -5.40 25.51
CA LEU A 110 1.19 -3.99 25.45
C LEU A 110 0.78 -3.18 26.69
N GLU A 111 -0.32 -3.54 27.36
CA GLU A 111 -0.79 -2.87 28.58
C GLU A 111 0.28 -2.72 29.69
N PRO A 112 0.98 -3.78 30.13
CA PRO A 112 2.02 -3.65 31.15
C PRO A 112 3.23 -2.84 30.66
N VAL A 113 3.59 -2.96 29.37
CA VAL A 113 4.71 -2.22 28.78
C VAL A 113 4.43 -0.71 28.79
N LEU A 114 3.22 -0.29 28.44
CA LEU A 114 2.82 1.12 28.48
C LEU A 114 2.83 1.67 29.91
N LYS A 115 2.35 0.88 30.89
CA LYS A 115 2.41 1.26 32.31
C LYS A 115 3.85 1.48 32.75
N GLN A 116 4.75 0.53 32.47
CA GLN A 116 6.16 0.65 32.85
C GLN A 116 6.81 1.89 32.21
N LYS A 117 6.63 2.07 30.89
CA LYS A 117 7.15 3.24 30.17
C LYS A 117 6.62 4.56 30.72
N SER A 118 5.36 4.60 31.17
CA SER A 118 4.81 5.81 31.82
C SER A 118 5.46 6.10 33.16
N ILE A 119 5.82 5.08 33.94
CA ILE A 119 6.56 5.25 35.21
C ILE A 119 7.96 5.78 34.90
N ASP A 120 8.65 5.18 33.93
CA ASP A 120 10.01 5.55 33.54
C ASP A 120 10.07 7.01 33.04
N VAL A 121 9.14 7.43 32.17
CA VAL A 121 9.04 8.82 31.67
C VAL A 121 8.81 9.81 32.81
N ASN A 122 7.92 9.49 33.76
CA ASN A 122 7.66 10.35 34.92
C ASN A 122 8.90 10.48 35.82
N ALA A 123 9.66 9.40 36.00
CA ALA A 123 10.91 9.43 36.76
C ALA A 123 11.99 10.27 36.05
N LEU A 124 12.09 10.19 34.73
CA LEU A 124 13.04 10.95 33.93
C LEU A 124 12.70 12.46 33.92
N MET A 125 11.41 12.80 33.85
CA MET A 125 10.92 14.17 34.01
C MET A 125 11.35 14.79 35.35
N GLY A 126 11.22 14.03 36.44
CA GLY A 126 11.64 14.47 37.77
C GLY A 126 13.14 14.78 37.85
N LYS A 127 13.99 13.91 37.28
CA LYS A 127 15.44 14.14 37.21
C LYS A 127 15.80 15.37 36.37
N LEU A 128 15.20 15.50 35.19
CA LEU A 128 15.42 16.62 34.29
C LEU A 128 15.07 17.96 34.95
N ALA A 129 13.95 18.04 35.68
CA ALA A 129 13.54 19.25 36.39
C ALA A 129 14.57 19.67 37.45
N VAL A 130 15.09 18.73 38.23
CA VAL A 130 16.11 18.99 39.25
C VAL A 130 17.43 19.44 38.62
N ASP A 131 17.88 18.73 37.58
CA ASP A 131 19.14 19.04 36.90
C ASP A 131 19.07 20.39 36.17
N GLN A 132 17.94 20.71 35.53
CA GLN A 132 17.70 22.00 34.87
C GLN A 132 17.72 23.16 35.87
N GLU A 133 17.07 23.03 37.03
CA GLU A 133 17.10 24.06 38.06
C GLU A 133 18.53 24.29 38.59
N SER A 134 19.31 23.22 38.75
CA SER A 134 20.70 23.31 39.17
C SER A 134 21.57 24.04 38.13
N ALA A 135 21.37 23.76 36.85
CA ALA A 135 22.11 24.39 35.76
C ALA A 135 21.75 25.86 35.57
N ASP A 136 20.48 26.23 35.74
CA ASP A 136 20.03 27.62 35.64
C ASP A 136 20.64 28.49 36.76
N LYS A 137 20.84 27.94 37.97
CA LYS A 137 21.59 28.61 39.05
C LYS A 137 23.04 28.85 38.65
N VAL A 138 23.75 27.83 38.15
CA VAL A 138 25.15 27.95 37.70
C VAL A 138 25.27 28.93 36.53
N ARG A 139 24.35 28.86 35.56
CA ARG A 139 24.32 29.75 34.40
C ARG A 139 24.17 31.22 34.79
N LYS A 140 23.36 31.52 35.80
CA LYS A 140 23.19 32.89 36.30
C LYS A 140 24.50 33.42 36.88
N VAL A 141 25.20 32.61 37.69
CA VAL A 141 26.51 32.97 38.26
C VAL A 141 27.56 33.19 37.17
N VAL A 142 27.65 32.29 36.19
CA VAL A 142 28.59 32.43 35.06
C VAL A 142 28.31 33.72 34.27
N LYS A 143 27.04 34.06 34.02
CA LYS A 143 26.68 35.29 33.29
C LYS A 143 27.06 36.57 34.05
N GLU A 144 26.94 36.55 35.38
CA GLU A 144 27.39 37.66 36.22
C GLU A 144 28.93 37.79 36.18
N ASP A 145 29.66 36.67 36.26
CA ASP A 145 31.12 36.65 36.15
C ASP A 145 31.62 37.07 34.75
N GLU A 146 30.92 36.69 33.67
CA GLU A 146 31.22 37.13 32.30
C GLU A 146 31.09 38.65 32.13
N ALA A 147 30.04 39.23 32.71
CA ALA A 147 29.84 40.68 32.68
C ALA A 147 30.95 41.43 33.43
N LEU A 148 31.35 40.92 34.60
CA LEU A 148 32.47 41.48 35.37
C LEU A 148 33.81 41.35 34.64
N ALA A 149 34.09 40.20 34.03
CA ALA A 149 35.30 39.98 33.24
C ALA A 149 35.35 40.90 32.01
N LYS A 150 34.21 41.16 31.36
CA LYS A 150 34.10 42.08 30.23
C LYS A 150 34.44 43.52 30.62
N VAL A 151 33.90 44.01 31.75
CA VAL A 151 34.24 45.35 32.26
C VAL A 151 35.74 45.47 32.54
N LYS A 152 36.33 44.47 33.23
CA LYS A 152 37.78 44.46 33.50
C LYS A 152 38.61 44.39 32.21
N ALA A 153 38.14 43.70 31.17
CA ALA A 153 38.80 43.64 29.88
C ALA A 153 38.77 44.99 29.15
N GLU A 154 37.62 45.67 29.15
CA GLU A 154 37.45 47.01 28.58
C GLU A 154 38.34 48.03 29.30
N ASP A 155 38.40 48.00 30.64
CA ASP A 155 39.26 48.86 31.45
C ASP A 155 40.75 48.62 31.16
N THR A 156 41.17 47.35 31.06
CA THR A 156 42.57 46.99 30.75
C THR A 156 42.95 47.43 29.33
N GLN A 157 42.02 47.29 28.38
CA GLN A 157 42.22 47.74 27.00
C GLN A 157 42.28 49.27 26.89
N ALA A 158 41.49 50.00 27.67
CA ALA A 158 41.56 51.45 27.74
C ALA A 158 42.92 51.93 28.29
N ILE A 159 43.42 51.30 29.36
CA ILE A 159 44.75 51.58 29.91
C ILE A 159 45.86 51.26 28.89
N ALA A 160 45.70 50.17 28.11
CA ALA A 160 46.63 49.82 27.04
C ALA A 160 46.65 50.83 25.89
N ALA A 161 45.47 51.25 25.43
CA ALA A 161 45.35 52.24 24.38
C ALA A 161 45.91 53.61 24.81
N ASP A 162 45.68 54.00 26.06
CA ASP A 162 46.20 55.25 26.64
C ASP A 162 47.73 55.23 26.74
N ALA A 163 48.32 54.12 27.20
CA ALA A 163 49.78 53.96 27.28
C ALA A 163 50.44 53.93 25.88
N GLN A 164 49.78 53.31 24.90
CA GLN A 164 50.30 53.21 23.53
C GLN A 164 50.23 54.56 22.80
N ARG A 165 49.11 55.28 22.94
CA ARG A 165 48.92 56.60 22.31
C ARG A 165 50.02 57.59 22.72
N ASP A 166 50.37 57.60 24.00
CA ASP A 166 51.39 58.51 24.50
C ASP A 166 52.79 58.07 24.04
N LEU A 167 53.05 56.76 23.92
CA LEU A 167 54.30 56.23 23.35
C LEU A 167 54.46 56.60 21.86
N ASP A 168 53.37 56.59 21.10
CA ASP A 168 53.33 56.91 19.67
C ASP A 168 53.64 58.40 19.38
N GLU A 169 53.59 59.29 20.38
CA GLU A 169 53.98 60.70 20.24
C GLU A 169 55.49 60.88 20.06
N ALA A 170 56.31 60.06 20.74
CA ALA A 170 57.77 60.20 20.72
C ALA A 170 58.48 59.26 19.73
N LEU A 171 57.86 58.13 19.35
CA LEU A 171 58.47 57.15 18.45
C LEU A 171 58.83 57.73 17.06
N PRO A 172 57.96 58.50 16.37
CA PRO A 172 58.28 59.05 15.04
C PRO A 172 59.43 60.06 15.07
N ALA A 173 59.52 60.85 16.15
CA ALA A 173 60.60 61.82 16.34
C ALA A 173 61.95 61.12 16.56
N LEU A 174 61.97 60.02 17.33
CA LEU A 174 63.16 59.22 17.60
C LEU A 174 63.63 58.45 16.36
N GLU A 175 62.72 57.83 15.62
CA GLU A 175 63.04 57.15 14.36
C GLU A 175 63.56 58.13 13.30
N GLY A 176 62.93 59.31 13.18
CA GLY A 176 63.38 60.37 12.28
C GLY A 176 64.77 60.89 12.62
N ALA A 177 65.09 61.01 13.91
CA ALA A 177 66.40 61.47 14.35
C ALA A 177 67.50 60.42 14.20
N ASN A 178 67.22 59.14 14.44
CA ASN A 178 68.15 58.05 14.17
C ASN A 178 68.50 57.95 12.68
N LYS A 179 67.52 58.11 11.78
CA LYS A 179 67.77 58.18 10.32
C LYS A 179 68.65 59.37 9.92
N ALA A 180 68.47 60.52 10.58
CA ALA A 180 69.30 61.70 10.31
C ALA A 180 70.75 61.53 10.77
N LEU A 181 70.99 60.79 11.86
CA LEU A 181 72.33 60.43 12.35
C LEU A 181 73.04 59.44 11.44
N ASP A 182 72.32 58.44 10.93
CA ASP A 182 72.85 57.44 10.00
C ASP A 182 73.31 58.06 8.67
N SER A 183 72.72 59.21 8.30
CA SER A 183 73.12 59.95 7.08
C SER A 183 74.42 60.76 7.20
N LEU A 184 75.05 60.84 8.37
CA LEU A 184 76.32 61.56 8.58
C LEU A 184 77.52 60.70 8.20
N ASP A 185 78.46 61.27 7.45
CA ASP A 185 79.70 60.58 7.09
C ASP A 185 80.91 61.01 7.96
N LYS A 186 82.04 60.30 7.82
CA LYS A 186 83.25 60.58 8.60
C LYS A 186 83.87 61.95 8.25
N ALA A 187 83.58 62.48 7.05
CA ALA A 187 84.08 63.78 6.61
C ALA A 187 83.34 64.91 7.34
N ASP A 188 82.02 64.81 7.46
CA ASP A 188 81.15 65.75 8.21
C ASP A 188 81.59 65.90 9.69
N ILE A 189 81.99 64.79 10.33
CA ILE A 189 82.48 64.79 11.72
C ILE A 189 83.89 65.41 11.81
N SER A 190 84.73 65.16 10.80
CA SER A 190 86.09 65.72 10.76
C SER A 190 86.11 67.24 10.57
N GLU A 191 85.13 67.80 9.86
CA GLU A 191 84.96 69.25 9.67
C GLU A 191 84.76 69.98 11.00
N ILE A 192 83.93 69.42 11.89
CA ILE A 192 83.66 69.99 13.22
C ILE A 192 84.90 69.88 14.14
N ARG A 193 85.70 68.81 13.99
CA ARG A 193 86.84 68.55 14.88
C ARG A 193 88.01 69.52 14.68
N VAL A 194 88.17 70.10 13.49
CA VAL A 194 89.31 70.96 13.13
C VAL A 194 89.25 72.35 13.79
N PHE A 195 88.09 72.78 14.31
CA PHE A 195 87.97 74.09 14.96
C PHE A 195 88.92 74.25 16.17
N THR A 196 89.84 75.21 16.08
CA THR A 196 90.69 75.66 17.20
C THR A 196 89.87 76.43 18.24
N LYS A 197 88.91 77.25 17.79
CA LYS A 197 87.85 77.84 18.61
C LYS A 197 86.51 77.65 17.88
N PRO A 198 85.62 76.76 18.34
CA PRO A 198 84.36 76.47 17.65
C PRO A 198 83.39 77.65 17.76
N PRO A 199 82.46 77.81 16.80
CA PRO A 199 81.31 78.69 16.98
C PRO A 199 80.48 78.26 18.20
N ASP A 200 79.96 79.22 18.97
CA ASP A 200 79.24 78.96 20.24
C ASP A 200 78.12 77.92 20.09
N MET A 201 77.41 77.92 18.97
CA MET A 201 76.31 76.97 18.71
C MET A 201 76.79 75.53 18.46
N VAL A 202 77.97 75.36 17.87
CA VAL A 202 78.61 74.03 17.70
C VAL A 202 79.05 73.54 19.07
N MET A 203 79.54 74.44 19.92
CA MET A 203 79.92 74.14 21.29
C MET A 203 78.70 73.67 22.11
N THR A 204 77.56 74.36 22.04
CA THR A 204 76.33 73.95 22.78
C THR A 204 75.79 72.59 22.34
N VAL A 205 75.78 72.27 21.03
CA VAL A 205 75.36 70.93 20.55
C VAL A 205 76.32 69.85 21.06
N MET A 206 77.62 70.12 21.05
CA MET A 206 78.61 69.15 21.50
C MET A 206 78.64 69.00 23.02
N GLU A 207 78.39 70.06 23.78
CA GLU A 207 78.18 69.99 25.23
C GLU A 207 76.97 69.12 25.56
N ALA A 208 75.86 69.30 24.85
CA ALA A 208 74.65 68.48 24.97
C ALA A 208 74.92 66.99 24.67
N VAL A 209 75.65 66.69 23.59
CA VAL A 209 76.05 65.33 23.24
C VAL A 209 77.03 64.74 24.27
N CYS A 210 77.98 65.55 24.77
CA CYS A 210 78.91 65.13 25.82
C CYS A 210 78.19 64.82 27.13
N ILE A 211 77.19 65.63 27.52
CA ILE A 211 76.35 65.40 28.70
C ILE A 211 75.59 64.07 28.58
N LEU A 212 74.96 63.81 27.43
CA LEU A 212 74.23 62.55 27.19
C LEU A 212 75.16 61.33 27.20
N LEU A 213 76.39 61.47 26.70
CA LEU A 213 77.43 60.43 26.73
C LEU A 213 78.24 60.41 28.05
N GLY A 214 77.89 61.21 29.06
CA GLY A 214 78.53 61.22 30.38
C GLY A 214 79.93 61.82 30.45
N SER A 215 80.33 62.59 29.44
CA SER A 215 81.62 63.30 29.34
C SER A 215 81.52 64.75 29.84
N LYS A 216 82.65 65.38 30.22
CA LYS A 216 82.65 66.77 30.70
C LYS A 216 82.20 67.72 29.58
N PRO A 217 81.37 68.74 29.87
CA PRO A 217 80.92 69.72 28.87
C PRO A 217 82.01 70.77 28.62
N ASP A 218 83.16 70.33 28.08
CA ASP A 218 84.23 71.20 27.61
C ASP A 218 84.67 70.82 26.19
N TRP A 219 85.20 71.77 25.42
CA TRP A 219 85.58 71.53 24.02
C TRP A 219 86.69 70.47 23.88
N SER A 220 87.53 70.32 24.91
CA SER A 220 88.54 69.26 25.00
C SER A 220 87.93 67.88 24.98
N SER A 221 86.90 67.64 25.80
CA SER A 221 86.18 66.37 25.84
C SER A 221 85.34 66.16 24.58
N ALA A 222 84.70 67.21 24.06
CA ALA A 222 83.98 67.16 22.78
C ALA A 222 84.88 66.70 21.62
N LYS A 223 86.13 67.18 21.56
CA LYS A 223 87.13 66.73 20.57
C LYS A 223 87.54 65.27 20.74
N GLN A 224 87.60 64.78 21.98
CA GLN A 224 87.88 63.36 22.25
C GLN A 224 86.72 62.49 21.79
N VAL A 225 85.48 62.90 22.10
CA VAL A 225 84.25 62.20 21.72
C VAL A 225 84.07 62.17 20.18
N LEU A 226 84.31 63.29 19.49
CA LEU A 226 84.30 63.35 18.01
C LEU A 226 85.47 62.59 17.36
N GLY A 227 86.53 62.31 18.12
CA GLY A 227 87.70 61.54 17.67
C GLY A 227 87.50 60.03 17.74
N ASP A 228 86.46 59.55 18.43
CA ASP A 228 86.15 58.14 18.57
C ASP A 228 85.59 57.58 17.26
N SER A 229 86.22 56.53 16.74
CA SER A 229 85.78 55.83 15.52
C SER A 229 84.39 55.18 15.64
N TYR A 230 83.88 54.98 16.85
CA TYR A 230 82.55 54.41 17.13
C TYR A 230 81.50 55.44 17.57
N PHE A 231 81.78 56.73 17.45
CA PHE A 231 80.92 57.81 17.94
C PHE A 231 79.46 57.73 17.43
N LEU A 232 79.22 57.62 16.12
CA LEU A 232 77.86 57.51 15.56
C LEU A 232 77.12 56.26 16.04
N ARG A 233 77.83 55.14 16.16
CA ARG A 233 77.27 53.87 16.65
C ARG A 233 76.84 53.99 18.11
N LYS A 234 77.63 54.67 18.95
CA LYS A 234 77.27 54.97 20.35
C LYS A 234 76.03 55.84 20.49
N LEU A 235 75.74 56.71 19.52
CA LEU A 235 74.51 57.51 19.49
C LEU A 235 73.28 56.69 19.06
N MET A 236 73.44 55.80 18.07
CA MET A 236 72.35 54.93 17.61
C MET A 236 71.99 53.82 18.61
N GLU A 237 72.99 53.25 19.29
CA GLU A 237 72.83 52.17 20.29
C GLU A 237 72.66 52.73 21.72
N TYR A 238 72.37 54.03 21.86
CA TYR A 238 72.22 54.65 23.18
C TYR A 238 71.03 54.07 23.95
N ASP A 239 71.24 53.81 25.24
CA ASP A 239 70.22 53.31 26.14
C ASP A 239 69.15 54.37 26.42
N LYS A 240 68.13 54.37 25.57
CA LYS A 240 66.99 55.28 25.59
C LYS A 240 66.09 55.13 26.82
N GLU A 241 66.26 54.07 27.62
CA GLU A 241 65.44 53.85 28.82
C GLU A 241 66.11 54.34 30.12
N ASN A 242 67.38 54.77 30.07
CA ASN A 242 68.16 55.12 31.27
C ASN A 242 68.90 56.47 31.18
N MET A 243 68.19 57.54 30.79
CA MET A 243 68.73 58.91 30.74
C MET A 243 68.71 59.62 32.10
N LYS A 244 69.81 60.29 32.47
CA LYS A 244 69.88 61.15 33.68
C LYS A 244 69.26 62.53 33.40
N PRO A 245 68.48 63.10 34.33
CA PRO A 245 67.84 64.40 34.13
C PRO A 245 68.89 65.52 34.19
N GLN A 246 69.33 66.02 33.04
CA GLN A 246 70.13 67.25 32.96
C GLN A 246 69.60 68.18 31.87
N ILE A 247 69.57 69.47 32.19
CA ILE A 247 68.90 70.54 31.44
C ILE A 247 69.62 70.76 30.11
N LEU A 248 69.01 70.30 29.02
CA LEU A 248 69.46 70.60 27.65
C LEU A 248 68.87 71.96 27.24
N GLN A 249 69.72 72.99 27.15
CA GLN A 249 69.32 74.35 26.73
C GLN A 249 69.10 74.41 25.21
N LYS A 250 68.15 75.27 24.77
CA LYS A 250 67.69 75.39 23.38
C LYS A 250 68.83 75.69 22.41
N VAL A 251 68.98 74.84 21.38
CA VAL A 251 69.90 75.06 20.24
C VAL A 251 69.08 75.36 18.98
N GLU A 252 69.34 76.49 18.30
CA GLU A 252 68.74 76.83 17.00
C GLU A 252 69.78 77.00 15.88
N LYS A 253 69.49 76.44 14.70
CA LYS A 253 70.19 76.57 13.40
C LYS A 253 71.73 76.58 13.43
N VAL A 254 72.30 75.42 13.12
CA VAL A 254 73.74 75.17 12.98
C VAL A 254 74.02 74.44 11.66
N SER A 255 75.29 74.30 11.27
CA SER A 255 75.77 73.62 10.05
C SER A 255 75.16 72.21 9.84
N LYS A 256 75.26 71.70 8.60
CA LYS A 256 74.63 70.44 8.15
C LYS A 256 74.92 69.25 9.09
N ALA A 257 76.17 69.10 9.54
CA ALA A 257 76.59 68.04 10.45
C ALA A 257 76.06 68.22 11.90
N CYS A 258 76.01 69.46 12.41
CA CYS A 258 75.45 69.76 13.73
C CYS A 258 73.92 69.65 13.79
N LYS A 259 73.22 69.76 12.65
CA LYS A 259 71.76 69.64 12.57
C LYS A 259 71.28 68.23 12.92
N SER A 260 71.93 67.19 12.41
CA SER A 260 71.56 65.80 12.67
C SER A 260 71.79 65.42 14.14
N MET A 261 72.93 65.82 14.73
CA MET A 261 73.20 65.61 16.16
C MET A 261 72.20 66.37 17.04
N CYS A 262 71.84 67.61 16.67
CA CYS A 262 70.83 68.39 17.39
C CYS A 262 69.42 67.76 17.31
N MET A 263 69.02 67.23 16.14
CA MET A 263 67.72 66.53 16.01
C MET A 263 67.66 65.29 16.90
N TRP A 264 68.75 64.54 17.04
CA TRP A 264 68.84 63.39 17.93
C TRP A 264 68.76 63.75 19.41
N VAL A 265 69.51 64.75 19.84
CA VAL A 265 69.42 65.25 21.22
C VAL A 265 67.99 65.69 21.56
N ARG A 266 67.29 66.35 20.63
CA ARG A 266 65.90 66.78 20.81
C ARG A 266 64.91 65.61 20.85
N ALA A 267 65.09 64.62 19.99
CA ALA A 267 64.25 63.44 19.97
C ALA A 267 64.45 62.57 21.22
N MET A 268 65.68 62.52 21.76
CA MET A 268 65.96 61.85 23.02
C MET A 268 65.37 62.59 24.23
N ASP A 269 65.42 63.92 24.28
CA ASP A 269 64.71 64.70 25.32
C ASP A 269 63.19 64.49 25.25
N LEU A 270 62.60 64.49 24.05
CA LEU A 270 61.17 64.22 23.86
C LEU A 270 60.81 62.79 24.31
N TYR A 271 61.59 61.79 23.90
CA TYR A 271 61.39 60.39 24.30
C TYR A 271 61.57 60.20 25.81
N SER A 272 62.56 60.84 26.43
CA SER A 272 62.77 60.80 27.88
C SER A 272 61.60 61.37 28.67
N ARG A 273 60.95 62.43 28.16
CA ARG A 273 59.78 63.04 28.81
C ARG A 273 58.56 62.12 28.71
N VAL A 274 58.31 61.59 27.51
CA VAL A 274 57.22 60.63 27.28
C VAL A 274 57.42 59.33 28.06
N LEU A 275 58.64 58.79 28.14
CA LEU A 275 58.93 57.57 28.89
C LEU A 275 58.63 57.73 30.39
N LYS A 276 58.83 58.93 30.94
CA LYS A 276 58.51 59.26 32.34
C LYS A 276 57.00 59.29 32.60
N GLU A 277 56.21 59.70 31.63
CA GLU A 277 54.74 59.70 31.70
C GLU A 277 54.15 58.31 31.45
N VAL A 278 54.78 57.51 30.59
CA VAL A 278 54.33 56.16 30.21
C VAL A 278 54.77 55.08 31.23
N GLY A 279 55.86 55.28 31.98
CA GLY A 279 56.35 54.33 33.00
C GLY A 279 55.29 53.89 34.02
N PRO A 280 54.63 54.82 34.73
CA PRO A 280 53.53 54.49 35.64
C PRO A 280 52.35 53.79 34.96
N LYS A 281 52.09 54.10 33.68
CA LYS A 281 51.01 53.48 32.90
C LYS A 281 51.33 52.03 32.51
N LYS A 282 52.60 51.72 32.22
CA LYS A 282 53.08 50.34 31.96
C LYS A 282 52.95 49.45 33.19
N GLU A 283 53.30 49.94 34.37
CA GLU A 283 53.14 49.19 35.62
C GLU A 283 51.66 48.95 35.95
N ARG A 284 50.82 49.98 35.78
CA ARG A 284 49.36 49.87 35.97
C ARG A 284 48.73 48.89 34.97
N LEU A 285 49.20 48.87 33.73
CA LEU A 285 48.80 47.90 32.72
C LEU A 285 49.22 46.47 33.11
N ALA A 286 50.45 46.27 33.57
CA ALA A 286 50.92 44.95 34.01
C ALA A 286 50.08 44.40 35.18
N ALA A 287 49.75 45.24 36.17
CA ALA A 287 48.88 44.87 37.27
C ALA A 287 47.45 44.53 36.81
N ALA A 288 46.84 45.38 35.97
CA ALA A 288 45.51 45.15 35.41
C ALA A 288 45.45 43.87 34.54
N GLN A 289 46.51 43.60 33.76
CA GLN A 289 46.61 42.40 32.93
C GLN A 289 46.73 41.12 33.76
N MET A 290 47.46 41.14 34.88
CA MET A 290 47.54 40.01 35.81
C MET A 290 46.16 39.69 36.42
N GLU A 291 45.44 40.72 36.87
CA GLU A 291 44.11 40.56 37.45
C GLU A 291 43.09 40.07 36.40
N LEU A 292 43.16 40.59 35.18
CA LEU A 292 42.34 40.14 34.05
C LEU A 292 42.62 38.66 33.72
N ASN A 293 43.89 38.26 33.67
CA ASN A 293 44.27 36.86 33.38
C ASN A 293 43.75 35.90 34.46
N ALA A 294 43.84 36.27 35.74
CA ALA A 294 43.30 35.46 36.84
C ALA A 294 41.76 35.35 36.78
N THR A 295 41.08 36.46 36.47
CA THR A 295 39.61 36.49 36.33
C THR A 295 39.17 35.65 35.14
N MET A 296 39.86 35.74 33.99
CA MET A 296 39.61 34.96 32.78
C MET A 296 39.87 33.45 32.98
N ALA A 297 40.90 33.08 33.75
CA ALA A 297 41.17 31.68 34.08
C ALA A 297 40.03 31.05 34.89
N THR A 298 39.56 31.77 35.93
CA THR A 298 38.43 31.36 36.78
C THR A 298 37.14 31.27 35.97
N LEU A 299 36.90 32.25 35.10
CA LEU A 299 35.75 32.27 34.22
C LEU A 299 35.73 31.06 33.27
N LYS A 300 36.88 30.75 32.66
CA LYS A 300 37.03 29.62 31.75
C LYS A 300 36.74 28.27 32.44
N GLU A 301 37.16 28.11 33.69
CA GLU A 301 36.85 26.92 34.49
C GLU A 301 35.34 26.81 34.75
N LYS A 302 34.70 27.89 35.18
CA LYS A 302 33.24 27.91 35.41
C LYS A 302 32.44 27.71 34.12
N GLN A 303 32.89 28.27 33.00
CA GLN A 303 32.31 28.03 31.66
C GLN A 303 32.44 26.56 31.25
N ALA A 304 33.57 25.90 31.51
CA ALA A 304 33.76 24.48 31.23
C ALA A 304 32.81 23.60 32.07
N GLN A 305 32.64 23.91 33.36
CA GLN A 305 31.69 23.22 34.23
C GLN A 305 30.24 23.41 33.77
N LEU A 306 29.86 24.63 33.38
CA LEU A 306 28.54 24.92 32.82
C LEU A 306 28.30 24.12 31.54
N GLN A 307 29.29 24.04 30.65
CA GLN A 307 29.18 23.28 29.40
C GLN A 307 28.99 21.77 29.66
N GLU A 308 29.69 21.22 30.65
CA GLU A 308 29.53 19.80 31.03
C GLU A 308 28.11 19.51 31.54
N VAL A 309 27.58 20.38 32.41
CA VAL A 309 26.21 20.25 32.93
C VAL A 309 25.18 20.42 31.80
N GLN A 310 25.37 21.40 30.91
CA GLN A 310 24.50 21.58 29.74
C GLN A 310 24.52 20.36 28.80
N ASN A 311 25.68 19.75 28.59
CA ASN A 311 25.78 18.53 27.79
C ASN A 311 25.03 17.35 28.43
N LYS A 312 25.13 17.19 29.76
CA LYS A 312 24.38 16.16 30.50
C LYS A 312 22.87 16.37 30.42
N ILE A 313 22.42 17.61 30.58
CA ILE A 313 21.00 17.98 30.42
C ILE A 313 20.53 17.69 29.01
N LYS A 314 21.32 18.02 27.99
CA LYS A 314 20.96 17.75 26.59
C LYS A 314 20.76 16.26 26.34
N ILE A 315 21.67 15.42 26.83
CA ILE A 315 21.54 13.95 26.71
C ILE A 315 20.26 13.46 27.42
N LEU A 316 19.99 13.96 28.62
CA LEU A 316 18.77 13.60 29.37
C LEU A 316 17.49 14.09 28.66
N GLN A 317 17.52 15.27 28.06
CA GLN A 317 16.44 15.83 27.25
C GLN A 317 16.17 14.95 26.03
N ASP A 318 17.22 14.58 25.29
CA ASP A 318 17.10 13.71 24.11
C ASP A 318 16.50 12.34 24.50
N GLN A 319 16.94 11.75 25.63
CA GLN A 319 16.39 10.50 26.18
C GLN A 319 14.93 10.64 26.62
N PHE A 320 14.58 11.77 27.21
CA PHE A 320 13.21 12.08 27.63
C PHE A 320 12.27 12.20 26.43
N ASP A 321 12.67 12.99 25.43
CA ASP A 321 11.91 13.21 24.21
C ASP A 321 11.71 11.89 23.44
N GLN A 322 12.76 11.05 23.36
CA GLN A 322 12.67 9.71 22.78
C GLN A 322 11.68 8.83 23.57
N SER A 323 11.77 8.81 24.90
CA SER A 323 10.89 7.99 25.74
C SER A 323 9.42 8.43 25.69
N ILE A 324 9.17 9.74 25.55
CA ILE A 324 7.84 10.29 25.30
C ILE A 324 7.33 9.84 23.94
N ALA A 325 8.13 9.96 22.88
CA ALA A 325 7.72 9.56 21.55
C ALA A 325 7.37 8.06 21.49
N GLU A 326 8.15 7.20 22.14
CA GLU A 326 7.85 5.77 22.28
C GLU A 326 6.55 5.53 23.06
N LYS A 327 6.35 6.20 24.21
CA LYS A 327 5.12 6.09 25.00
C LYS A 327 3.89 6.51 24.21
N GLU A 328 3.95 7.64 23.51
CA GLU A 328 2.86 8.12 22.67
C GLU A 328 2.59 7.19 21.49
N GLY A 329 3.64 6.65 20.86
CA GLY A 329 3.52 5.67 19.78
C GLY A 329 2.83 4.39 20.24
N LEU A 330 3.21 3.88 21.41
CA LEU A 330 2.56 2.72 22.04
C LEU A 330 1.09 3.01 22.39
N ALA A 331 0.80 4.15 23.00
CA ALA A 331 -0.56 4.56 23.34
C ALA A 331 -1.47 4.68 22.11
N LYS A 332 -0.96 5.29 21.02
CA LYS A 332 -1.67 5.37 19.73
C LYS A 332 -1.94 3.99 19.14
N THR A 333 -0.95 3.09 19.20
CA THR A 333 -1.09 1.71 18.69
C THR A 333 -2.12 0.93 19.50
N MET A 334 -2.10 1.03 20.82
CA MET A 334 -3.10 0.40 21.70
C MET A 334 -4.52 0.91 21.42
N ALA A 335 -4.72 2.23 21.34
CA ALA A 335 -6.03 2.81 21.05
C ALA A 335 -6.57 2.39 19.67
N LEU A 336 -5.69 2.30 18.67
CA LEU A 336 -6.06 1.81 17.34
C LEU A 336 -6.45 0.32 17.38
N THR A 337 -5.69 -0.51 18.08
CA THR A 337 -5.96 -1.94 18.24
C THR A 337 -7.25 -2.18 19.01
N GLU A 338 -7.51 -1.43 20.08
CA GLU A 338 -8.77 -1.50 20.84
C GLU A 338 -9.97 -1.11 19.96
N ALA A 339 -9.86 -0.02 19.20
CA ALA A 339 -10.91 0.38 18.27
C ALA A 339 -11.14 -0.66 17.16
N ARG A 340 -10.08 -1.31 16.66
CA ARG A 340 -10.19 -2.42 15.70
C ARG A 340 -10.85 -3.64 16.32
N LEU A 341 -10.46 -4.04 17.52
CA LEU A 341 -11.05 -5.13 18.28
C LEU A 341 -12.53 -4.89 18.56
N GLY A 342 -12.91 -3.68 18.98
CA GLY A 342 -14.31 -3.34 19.23
C GLY A 342 -15.18 -3.43 17.97
N ARG A 343 -14.66 -3.05 16.80
CA ARG A 343 -15.38 -3.22 15.52
C ARG A 343 -15.41 -4.68 15.07
N ALA A 344 -14.28 -5.36 15.14
CA ALA A 344 -14.16 -6.74 14.70
C ALA A 344 -14.98 -7.68 15.59
N GLY A 345 -15.00 -7.48 16.91
CA GLY A 345 -15.81 -8.24 17.86
C GLY A 345 -17.32 -8.15 17.57
N LYS A 346 -17.82 -6.98 17.16
CA LYS A 346 -19.22 -6.84 16.71
C LYS A 346 -19.49 -7.63 15.44
N LEU A 347 -18.55 -7.60 14.49
CA LEU A 347 -18.66 -8.34 13.23
C LEU A 347 -18.64 -9.86 13.46
N THR A 348 -17.70 -10.36 14.28
CA THR A 348 -17.58 -11.78 14.59
C THR A 348 -18.78 -12.30 15.37
N ALA A 349 -19.34 -11.49 16.28
CA ALA A 349 -20.57 -11.84 16.98
C ALA A 349 -21.78 -11.89 16.04
N ALA A 350 -21.94 -10.89 15.17
CA ALA A 350 -23.04 -10.85 14.21
C ALA A 350 -22.99 -11.96 13.16
N LEU A 351 -21.79 -12.46 12.84
CA LEU A 351 -21.57 -13.54 11.88
C LEU A 351 -21.40 -14.91 12.52
N GLY A 352 -21.54 -15.05 13.85
CA GLY A 352 -21.34 -16.32 14.55
C GLY A 352 -22.30 -17.41 14.07
N ASP A 353 -23.59 -17.10 13.99
CA ASP A 353 -24.61 -18.04 13.49
C ASP A 353 -24.41 -18.35 12.00
N GLU A 354 -23.97 -17.35 11.24
CA GLU A 354 -23.72 -17.50 9.80
C GLU A 354 -22.51 -18.40 9.54
N GLN A 355 -21.50 -18.38 10.41
CA GLN A 355 -20.37 -19.31 10.35
C GLN A 355 -20.83 -20.77 10.46
N VAL A 356 -21.70 -21.08 11.42
CA VAL A 356 -22.27 -22.43 11.60
C VAL A 356 -23.08 -22.83 10.38
N ARG A 357 -23.97 -21.94 9.92
CA ARG A 357 -24.80 -22.17 8.74
C ARG A 357 -23.99 -22.42 7.48
N TRP A 358 -22.90 -21.69 7.28
CA TRP A 358 -22.00 -21.88 6.13
C TRP A 358 -21.25 -23.20 6.21
N GLN A 359 -20.81 -23.62 7.40
CA GLN A 359 -20.17 -24.92 7.60
C GLN A 359 -21.14 -26.06 7.22
N GLU A 360 -22.37 -26.03 7.75
CA GLU A 360 -23.42 -27.00 7.42
C GLU A 360 -23.76 -26.98 5.91
N SER A 361 -23.83 -25.79 5.31
CA SER A 361 -24.11 -25.64 3.88
C SER A 361 -23.01 -26.25 3.01
N ILE A 362 -21.73 -26.13 3.41
CA ILE A 362 -20.61 -26.74 2.68
C ILE A 362 -20.71 -28.27 2.72
N GLU A 363 -21.03 -28.84 3.87
CA GLU A 363 -21.22 -30.29 4.02
C GLU A 363 -22.38 -30.79 3.15
N LEU A 364 -23.50 -30.06 3.13
CA LEU A 364 -24.62 -30.35 2.24
C LEU A 364 -24.22 -30.27 0.78
N PHE A 365 -23.50 -29.23 0.35
CA PHE A 365 -23.04 -29.13 -1.03
C PHE A 365 -22.06 -30.24 -1.39
N GLU A 366 -21.20 -30.68 -0.49
CA GLU A 366 -20.29 -31.81 -0.74
C GLU A 366 -21.06 -33.13 -0.93
N GLN A 367 -22.09 -33.36 -0.14
CA GLN A 367 -23.00 -34.50 -0.33
C GLN A 367 -23.77 -34.40 -1.66
N GLU A 368 -24.27 -33.21 -2.01
CA GLU A 368 -24.96 -32.99 -3.29
C GLU A 368 -24.03 -33.17 -4.49
N ILE A 369 -22.78 -32.69 -4.41
CA ILE A 369 -21.75 -32.86 -5.44
C ILE A 369 -21.40 -34.34 -5.60
N HIS A 370 -21.33 -35.10 -4.51
CA HIS A 370 -21.10 -36.55 -4.57
C HIS A 370 -22.25 -37.27 -5.28
N ASN A 371 -23.49 -36.94 -4.92
CA ASN A 371 -24.69 -37.57 -5.48
C ASN A 371 -25.11 -37.01 -6.85
N VAL A 372 -24.47 -35.94 -7.34
CA VAL A 372 -24.88 -35.24 -8.58
C VAL A 372 -24.88 -36.16 -9.79
N VAL A 373 -23.93 -37.11 -9.84
CA VAL A 373 -23.75 -38.01 -10.98
C VAL A 373 -24.96 -38.91 -11.18
N GLY A 374 -25.52 -39.49 -10.11
CA GLY A 374 -26.74 -40.31 -10.17
C GLY A 374 -28.02 -39.47 -10.22
N ASN A 375 -28.08 -38.39 -9.44
CA ASN A 375 -29.23 -37.48 -9.42
C ASN A 375 -29.51 -36.89 -10.81
N VAL A 376 -28.49 -36.39 -11.50
CA VAL A 376 -28.65 -35.83 -12.86
C VAL A 376 -28.95 -36.93 -13.87
N PHE A 377 -28.46 -38.14 -13.67
CA PHE A 377 -28.73 -39.27 -14.55
C PHE A 377 -30.22 -39.65 -14.54
N ILE A 378 -30.81 -39.80 -13.36
CA ILE A 378 -32.25 -40.03 -13.23
C ILE A 378 -33.04 -38.82 -13.74
N ALA A 379 -32.60 -37.59 -13.45
CA ALA A 379 -33.28 -36.40 -13.94
C ALA A 379 -33.30 -36.32 -15.48
N ALA A 380 -32.20 -36.69 -16.15
CA ALA A 380 -32.15 -36.79 -17.61
C ALA A 380 -33.09 -37.88 -18.14
N ALA A 381 -33.20 -39.02 -17.46
CA ALA A 381 -34.17 -40.06 -17.77
C ALA A 381 -35.61 -39.58 -17.62
N CYS A 382 -35.91 -38.82 -16.57
CA CYS A 382 -37.21 -38.17 -16.43
C CYS A 382 -37.49 -37.26 -17.63
N VAL A 383 -36.55 -36.38 -18.01
CA VAL A 383 -36.73 -35.49 -19.17
C VAL A 383 -36.92 -36.26 -20.48
N ALA A 384 -36.20 -37.35 -20.68
CA ALA A 384 -36.27 -38.16 -21.90
C ALA A 384 -37.58 -38.96 -22.02
N TYR A 385 -38.09 -39.53 -20.92
CA TYR A 385 -39.15 -40.54 -20.97
C TYR A 385 -40.48 -40.14 -20.29
N TYR A 386 -40.52 -39.17 -19.37
CA TYR A 386 -41.73 -38.86 -18.59
C TYR A 386 -42.89 -38.30 -19.40
N GLY A 387 -42.63 -37.72 -20.57
CA GLY A 387 -43.62 -36.97 -21.33
C GLY A 387 -44.93 -37.72 -21.55
N ALA A 388 -44.89 -39.03 -21.77
CA ALA A 388 -46.06 -39.86 -22.05
C ALA A 388 -46.76 -40.41 -20.78
N PHE A 389 -46.03 -40.56 -19.68
CA PHE A 389 -46.50 -41.27 -18.48
C PHE A 389 -47.25 -40.35 -17.50
N THR A 390 -48.28 -40.89 -16.85
CA THR A 390 -48.96 -40.21 -15.74
C THR A 390 -48.17 -40.36 -14.44
N MET A 391 -48.50 -39.55 -13.42
CA MET A 391 -47.77 -39.49 -12.14
C MET A 391 -47.53 -40.87 -11.50
N HIS A 392 -48.51 -41.78 -11.56
CA HIS A 392 -48.38 -43.11 -10.97
C HIS A 392 -47.23 -43.92 -11.60
N TYR A 393 -47.17 -43.99 -12.93
CA TYR A 393 -46.11 -44.72 -13.64
C TYR A 393 -44.76 -44.02 -13.54
N ARG A 394 -44.74 -42.68 -13.48
CA ARG A 394 -43.54 -41.89 -13.20
C ARG A 394 -42.91 -42.30 -11.87
N GLN A 395 -43.71 -42.39 -10.81
CA GLN A 395 -43.24 -42.79 -9.50
C GLN A 395 -42.69 -44.22 -9.49
N LEU A 396 -43.40 -45.18 -10.10
CA LEU A 396 -42.94 -46.57 -10.21
C LEU A 396 -41.57 -46.66 -10.92
N LEU A 397 -41.37 -45.90 -12.00
CA LEU A 397 -40.10 -45.84 -12.70
C LEU A 397 -38.99 -45.24 -11.82
N ILE A 398 -39.25 -44.11 -11.14
CA ILE A 398 -38.26 -43.52 -10.22
C ILE A 398 -37.86 -44.49 -9.12
N ASP A 399 -38.83 -45.15 -8.48
CA ASP A 399 -38.56 -46.06 -7.36
C ASP A 399 -37.67 -47.24 -7.83
N GLN A 400 -37.99 -47.80 -9.00
CA GLN A 400 -37.19 -48.84 -9.64
C GLN A 400 -35.78 -48.35 -9.98
N TRP A 401 -35.65 -47.14 -10.53
CA TRP A 401 -34.37 -46.59 -10.95
C TRP A 401 -33.47 -46.25 -9.76
N ILE A 402 -34.03 -45.70 -8.67
CA ILE A 402 -33.28 -45.43 -7.43
C ILE A 402 -32.77 -46.74 -6.83
N ALA A 403 -33.63 -47.75 -6.70
CA ALA A 403 -33.24 -49.06 -6.17
C ALA A 403 -32.10 -49.67 -7.00
N ARG A 404 -32.20 -49.64 -8.33
CA ARG A 404 -31.15 -50.18 -9.21
C ARG A 404 -29.84 -49.37 -9.13
N CYS A 405 -29.91 -48.05 -9.04
CA CYS A 405 -28.73 -47.22 -8.80
C CYS A 405 -28.02 -47.62 -7.50
N GLN A 406 -28.77 -47.86 -6.43
CA GLN A 406 -28.21 -48.30 -5.14
C GLN A 406 -27.57 -49.68 -5.23
N GLU A 407 -28.21 -50.64 -5.91
CA GLU A 407 -27.65 -51.98 -6.15
C GLU A 407 -26.34 -51.95 -6.93
N LEU A 408 -26.24 -51.07 -7.94
CA LEU A 408 -25.02 -50.86 -8.74
C LEU A 408 -23.96 -50.02 -8.01
N GLY A 409 -24.27 -49.49 -6.82
CA GLY A 409 -23.38 -48.62 -6.06
C GLY A 409 -23.16 -47.24 -6.72
N ILE A 410 -24.16 -46.75 -7.46
CA ILE A 410 -24.16 -45.40 -8.03
C ILE A 410 -24.61 -44.40 -6.95
N PRO A 411 -23.80 -43.35 -6.64
CA PRO A 411 -24.18 -42.34 -5.67
C PRO A 411 -25.46 -41.60 -6.05
N ILE A 412 -26.47 -41.69 -5.19
CA ILE A 412 -27.77 -41.04 -5.40
C ILE A 412 -28.40 -40.64 -4.07
N SER A 413 -29.16 -39.55 -4.08
CA SER A 413 -29.97 -39.17 -2.92
C SER A 413 -31.11 -40.18 -2.71
N ALA A 414 -31.38 -40.53 -1.44
CA ALA A 414 -32.55 -41.35 -1.09
C ALA A 414 -33.88 -40.64 -1.38
N SER A 415 -33.90 -39.30 -1.33
CA SER A 415 -35.06 -38.47 -1.65
C SER A 415 -34.85 -37.74 -2.97
N PHE A 416 -35.06 -38.44 -4.09
CA PHE A 416 -34.98 -37.84 -5.42
C PHE A 416 -36.13 -36.85 -5.65
N SER A 417 -35.83 -35.69 -6.24
CA SER A 417 -36.84 -34.72 -6.69
C SER A 417 -36.37 -34.04 -7.97
N LEU A 418 -37.11 -34.25 -9.06
CA LEU A 418 -36.82 -33.61 -10.34
C LEU A 418 -36.84 -32.08 -10.22
N ILE A 419 -37.77 -31.55 -9.42
CA ILE A 419 -37.95 -30.12 -9.19
C ILE A 419 -36.73 -29.53 -8.46
N ASN A 420 -36.15 -30.25 -7.49
CA ASN A 420 -34.97 -29.75 -6.78
C ASN A 420 -33.70 -29.81 -7.64
N ILE A 421 -33.61 -30.82 -8.52
CA ILE A 421 -32.42 -31.03 -9.35
C ILE A 421 -32.41 -30.09 -10.55
N LEU A 422 -33.51 -29.98 -11.31
CA LEU A 422 -33.58 -29.20 -12.55
C LEU A 422 -34.44 -27.94 -12.45
N GLY A 423 -35.28 -27.82 -11.42
CA GLY A 423 -36.16 -26.68 -11.24
C GLY A 423 -35.42 -25.47 -10.68
N ASN A 424 -35.66 -24.32 -11.29
CA ASN A 424 -35.24 -23.03 -10.74
C ASN A 424 -36.42 -22.38 -10.02
N PRO A 425 -36.35 -22.12 -8.70
CA PRO A 425 -37.45 -21.51 -7.95
C PRO A 425 -37.95 -20.18 -8.52
N TYR A 426 -37.07 -19.39 -9.15
CA TYR A 426 -37.46 -18.15 -9.82
C TYR A 426 -38.27 -18.42 -11.09
N GLU A 427 -37.81 -19.35 -11.94
CA GLU A 427 -38.53 -19.72 -13.17
C GLU A 427 -39.90 -20.34 -12.85
N ILE A 428 -39.99 -21.20 -11.83
CA ILE A 428 -41.25 -21.81 -11.40
C ILE A 428 -42.24 -20.73 -10.94
N ARG A 429 -41.79 -19.73 -10.18
CA ARG A 429 -42.64 -18.59 -9.80
C ARG A 429 -43.12 -17.79 -11.00
N LEU A 430 -42.25 -17.62 -12.00
CA LEU A 430 -42.62 -16.96 -13.24
C LEU A 430 -43.68 -17.76 -14.00
N TRP A 431 -43.50 -19.08 -14.14
CA TRP A 431 -44.49 -19.95 -14.79
C TRP A 431 -45.84 -19.89 -14.09
N ASN A 432 -45.85 -19.85 -12.75
CA ASN A 432 -47.06 -19.69 -11.96
C ASN A 432 -47.76 -18.34 -12.22
N ALA A 433 -47.00 -17.26 -12.37
CA ALA A 433 -47.54 -15.95 -12.75
C ALA A 433 -48.05 -15.95 -14.20
N GLU A 434 -47.46 -16.77 -15.07
CA GLU A 434 -47.87 -16.97 -16.46
C GLU A 434 -49.08 -17.93 -16.60
N GLY A 435 -49.56 -18.53 -15.51
CA GLY A 435 -50.77 -19.36 -15.49
C GLY A 435 -50.55 -20.87 -15.40
N LEU A 436 -49.30 -21.33 -15.23
CA LEU A 436 -49.01 -22.72 -14.89
C LEU A 436 -49.50 -23.03 -13.46
N PRO A 437 -50.17 -24.16 -13.21
CA PRO A 437 -50.53 -24.55 -11.85
C PRO A 437 -49.32 -24.83 -10.95
N ARG A 438 -49.57 -24.72 -9.63
CA ARG A 438 -48.56 -24.93 -8.58
C ARG A 438 -48.42 -26.38 -8.13
N ASP A 439 -49.15 -27.31 -8.74
CA ASP A 439 -49.00 -28.73 -8.40
C ASP A 439 -47.69 -29.31 -8.95
N THR A 440 -47.29 -30.45 -8.40
CA THR A 440 -46.03 -31.11 -8.73
C THR A 440 -45.97 -31.55 -10.18
N VAL A 441 -47.06 -32.15 -10.69
CA VAL A 441 -47.13 -32.66 -12.06
C VAL A 441 -47.01 -31.53 -13.08
N SER A 442 -47.70 -30.41 -12.86
CA SER A 442 -47.59 -29.21 -13.70
C SER A 442 -46.18 -28.62 -13.69
N THR A 443 -45.55 -28.56 -12.52
CA THR A 443 -44.18 -28.07 -12.38
C THR A 443 -43.18 -28.98 -13.10
N GLU A 444 -43.30 -30.30 -12.96
CA GLU A 444 -42.49 -31.27 -13.70
C GLU A 444 -42.69 -31.12 -15.20
N ASN A 445 -43.94 -31.03 -15.68
CA ASN A 445 -44.23 -30.82 -17.09
C ASN A 445 -43.61 -29.50 -17.61
N GLY A 446 -43.62 -28.45 -16.80
CA GLY A 446 -42.91 -27.20 -17.12
C GLY A 446 -41.39 -27.41 -17.28
N ILE A 447 -40.78 -28.25 -16.45
CA ILE A 447 -39.37 -28.65 -16.59
C ILE A 447 -39.17 -29.44 -17.89
N LEU A 448 -40.03 -30.42 -18.20
CA LEU A 448 -39.94 -31.20 -19.45
C LEU A 448 -40.00 -30.30 -20.69
N VAL A 449 -40.93 -29.34 -20.71
CA VAL A 449 -41.12 -28.38 -21.82
C VAL A 449 -39.92 -27.47 -22.00
N THR A 450 -39.25 -27.06 -20.91
CA THR A 450 -38.17 -26.06 -20.96
C THR A 450 -36.78 -26.67 -21.07
N ARG A 451 -36.58 -27.90 -20.57
CA ARG A 451 -35.28 -28.59 -20.51
C ARG A 451 -35.12 -29.69 -21.55
N GLY A 452 -36.21 -30.15 -22.18
CA GLY A 452 -36.14 -31.13 -23.26
C GLY A 452 -35.47 -30.58 -24.52
N HIS A 453 -34.68 -31.42 -25.21
CA HIS A 453 -34.13 -31.03 -26.51
C HIS A 453 -35.20 -31.14 -27.61
N ARG A 454 -36.08 -32.14 -27.55
CA ARG A 454 -37.18 -32.31 -28.53
C ARG A 454 -38.25 -31.25 -28.36
N TRP A 455 -38.94 -30.91 -29.45
CA TRP A 455 -40.07 -30.00 -29.38
C TRP A 455 -41.23 -30.65 -28.63
N PRO A 456 -41.76 -30.01 -27.56
CA PRO A 456 -42.76 -30.63 -26.71
C PRO A 456 -44.12 -30.67 -27.41
N LEU A 457 -44.73 -31.86 -27.41
CA LEU A 457 -46.14 -32.05 -27.71
C LEU A 457 -46.93 -32.16 -26.41
N MET A 458 -47.80 -31.20 -26.17
CA MET A 458 -48.64 -31.14 -24.97
C MET A 458 -50.03 -31.67 -25.29
N ILE A 459 -50.39 -32.79 -24.66
CA ILE A 459 -51.74 -33.33 -24.66
C ILE A 459 -52.57 -32.50 -23.68
N ASP A 460 -53.36 -31.57 -24.21
CA ASP A 460 -54.00 -30.50 -23.45
C ASP A 460 -55.49 -30.33 -23.80
N PRO A 461 -56.37 -31.25 -23.35
CA PRO A 461 -57.81 -31.14 -23.59
C PRO A 461 -58.47 -29.90 -22.97
N GLN A 462 -57.81 -29.24 -22.00
CA GLN A 462 -58.34 -28.11 -21.23
C GLN A 462 -57.71 -26.76 -21.62
N ASP A 463 -56.90 -26.72 -22.67
CA ASP A 463 -56.19 -25.53 -23.15
C ASP A 463 -55.38 -24.82 -22.05
N GLN A 464 -54.89 -25.56 -21.05
CA GLN A 464 -54.09 -25.01 -19.96
C GLN A 464 -52.65 -24.73 -20.37
N ALA A 465 -51.99 -25.72 -20.95
CA ALA A 465 -50.64 -25.58 -21.48
C ALA A 465 -50.63 -24.56 -22.63
N ASN A 466 -51.66 -24.56 -23.47
CA ASN A 466 -51.84 -23.58 -24.53
C ASN A 466 -51.83 -22.13 -23.98
N ARG A 467 -52.68 -21.85 -22.97
CA ARG A 467 -52.74 -20.53 -22.32
C ARG A 467 -51.42 -20.15 -21.66
N TRP A 468 -50.75 -21.10 -21.00
CA TRP A 468 -49.45 -20.87 -20.39
C TRP A 468 -48.39 -20.47 -21.42
N ILE A 469 -48.25 -21.21 -22.52
CA ILE A 469 -47.28 -20.88 -23.59
C ILE A 469 -47.58 -19.51 -24.21
N ARG A 470 -48.85 -19.19 -24.45
CA ARG A 470 -49.26 -17.86 -24.94
C ARG A 470 -48.79 -16.75 -24.00
N SER A 471 -49.04 -16.90 -22.70
CA SER A 471 -48.62 -15.95 -21.67
C SER A 471 -47.09 -15.82 -21.60
N LYS A 472 -46.40 -16.96 -21.53
CA LYS A 472 -44.94 -17.08 -21.44
C LYS A 472 -44.22 -16.41 -22.62
N GLU A 473 -44.70 -16.64 -23.84
CA GLU A 473 -44.05 -16.19 -25.08
C GLU A 473 -44.62 -14.87 -25.62
N THR A 474 -45.52 -14.21 -24.88
CA THR A 474 -46.18 -12.95 -25.32
C THR A 474 -45.14 -11.89 -25.69
N LYS A 475 -44.10 -11.72 -24.86
CA LYS A 475 -43.03 -10.72 -25.09
C LYS A 475 -42.11 -11.08 -26.25
N ASN A 476 -42.07 -12.36 -26.63
CA ASN A 476 -41.17 -12.89 -27.67
C ASN A 476 -41.84 -12.91 -29.05
N GLY A 477 -43.10 -12.46 -29.17
CA GLY A 477 -43.80 -12.35 -30.45
C GLY A 477 -44.33 -13.67 -30.97
N LEU A 478 -44.86 -14.53 -30.08
CA LEU A 478 -45.44 -15.84 -30.41
C LEU A 478 -46.33 -15.80 -31.66
N LYS A 479 -46.07 -16.72 -32.58
CA LYS A 479 -46.93 -16.98 -33.75
C LYS A 479 -47.74 -18.24 -33.50
N VAL A 480 -49.05 -18.13 -33.65
CA VAL A 480 -49.97 -19.26 -33.52
C VAL A 480 -50.38 -19.69 -34.92
N ILE A 481 -50.29 -20.99 -35.19
CA ILE A 481 -50.61 -21.58 -36.49
C ILE A 481 -51.45 -22.86 -36.31
N LYS A 482 -52.23 -23.19 -37.34
CA LYS A 482 -52.90 -24.49 -37.49
C LYS A 482 -52.51 -25.13 -38.82
N LEU A 483 -52.48 -26.47 -38.89
CA LEU A 483 -52.21 -27.18 -40.15
C LEU A 483 -53.28 -26.92 -41.23
N THR A 484 -54.47 -26.48 -40.82
CA THR A 484 -55.55 -26.10 -41.75
C THR A 484 -55.31 -24.75 -42.44
N ASP A 485 -54.35 -23.95 -41.98
CA ASP A 485 -54.12 -22.61 -42.49
C ASP A 485 -53.29 -22.68 -43.79
N SER A 486 -53.83 -22.17 -44.90
CA SER A 486 -53.14 -22.23 -46.21
C SER A 486 -51.76 -21.55 -46.25
N GLY A 487 -51.46 -20.67 -45.29
CA GLY A 487 -50.19 -19.94 -45.17
C GLY A 487 -49.30 -20.37 -44.00
N PHE A 488 -49.54 -21.52 -43.37
CA PHE A 488 -48.79 -21.91 -42.17
C PHE A 488 -47.29 -22.08 -42.45
N LEU A 489 -46.92 -22.71 -43.58
CA LEU A 489 -45.51 -22.90 -43.96
C LEU A 489 -44.79 -21.55 -44.08
N ARG A 490 -45.35 -20.58 -44.81
CA ARG A 490 -44.77 -19.23 -44.93
C ARG A 490 -44.60 -18.53 -43.58
N THR A 491 -45.53 -18.72 -42.66
CA THR A 491 -45.42 -18.17 -41.30
C THR A 491 -44.27 -18.83 -40.53
N LEU A 492 -44.14 -20.14 -40.68
CA LEU A 492 -43.09 -20.94 -40.08
C LEU A 492 -41.70 -20.59 -40.62
N GLU A 493 -41.56 -20.42 -41.94
CA GLU A 493 -40.31 -19.97 -42.57
C GLU A 493 -39.82 -18.63 -42.00
N ASN A 494 -40.73 -17.66 -41.90
CA ASN A 494 -40.41 -16.35 -41.35
C ASN A 494 -40.07 -16.42 -39.86
N ALA A 495 -40.78 -17.24 -39.09
CA ALA A 495 -40.52 -17.42 -37.67
C ALA A 495 -39.17 -18.08 -37.42
N ILE A 496 -38.79 -19.09 -38.21
CA ILE A 496 -37.47 -19.75 -38.16
C ILE A 496 -36.36 -18.74 -38.44
N ARG A 497 -36.50 -17.95 -39.51
CA ARG A 497 -35.51 -16.93 -39.89
C ARG A 497 -35.31 -15.88 -38.81
N MET A 498 -36.41 -15.41 -38.23
CA MET A 498 -36.40 -14.35 -37.22
C MET A 498 -36.18 -14.86 -35.78
N GLY A 499 -36.24 -16.17 -35.56
CA GLY A 499 -36.14 -16.79 -34.24
C GLY A 499 -37.36 -16.53 -33.34
N MET A 500 -38.55 -16.33 -33.93
CA MET A 500 -39.79 -16.15 -33.17
C MET A 500 -40.34 -17.50 -32.71
N PRO A 501 -40.92 -17.60 -31.50
CA PRO A 501 -41.56 -18.82 -31.03
C PRO A 501 -42.84 -19.09 -31.83
N VAL A 502 -43.13 -20.37 -32.09
CA VAL A 502 -44.32 -20.82 -32.81
C VAL A 502 -45.08 -21.84 -31.96
N LEU A 503 -46.41 -21.68 -31.87
CA LEU A 503 -47.33 -22.63 -31.28
C LEU A 503 -48.23 -23.22 -32.36
N LEU A 504 -48.09 -24.52 -32.61
CA LEU A 504 -48.96 -25.29 -33.47
C LEU A 504 -50.13 -25.84 -32.66
N GLU A 505 -51.35 -25.45 -33.02
CA GLU A 505 -52.58 -25.85 -32.34
C GLU A 505 -53.29 -26.99 -33.06
N GLU A 506 -54.07 -27.75 -32.28
CA GLU A 506 -54.98 -28.78 -32.77
C GLU A 506 -54.27 -29.85 -33.62
N LEU A 507 -53.08 -30.26 -33.20
CA LEU A 507 -52.35 -31.33 -33.87
C LEU A 507 -53.19 -32.61 -33.85
N LYS A 508 -53.45 -33.15 -35.04
CA LYS A 508 -54.13 -34.42 -35.27
C LYS A 508 -53.11 -35.56 -35.32
N GLU A 509 -53.57 -36.81 -35.37
CA GLU A 509 -52.69 -37.98 -35.47
C GLU A 509 -51.88 -38.00 -36.79
N THR A 510 -52.40 -37.38 -37.84
CA THR A 510 -51.70 -37.18 -39.11
C THR A 510 -50.86 -35.90 -39.08
N VAL A 511 -49.54 -36.04 -39.12
CA VAL A 511 -48.59 -34.92 -39.18
C VAL A 511 -48.19 -34.67 -40.65
N ASP A 512 -48.12 -33.39 -41.05
CA ASP A 512 -47.65 -33.00 -42.37
C ASP A 512 -46.15 -33.30 -42.52
N PRO A 513 -45.70 -34.08 -43.53
CA PRO A 513 -44.29 -34.39 -43.76
C PRO A 513 -43.40 -33.15 -43.90
N ALA A 514 -43.95 -32.00 -44.29
CA ALA A 514 -43.20 -30.75 -44.35
C ALA A 514 -42.65 -30.31 -42.98
N LEU A 515 -43.20 -30.78 -41.86
CA LEU A 515 -42.70 -30.47 -40.52
C LEU A 515 -41.51 -31.34 -40.09
N GLU A 516 -41.25 -32.46 -40.76
CA GLU A 516 -40.22 -33.43 -40.37
C GLU A 516 -38.82 -32.81 -40.16
N PRO A 517 -38.30 -31.95 -41.06
CA PRO A 517 -36.99 -31.33 -40.86
C PRO A 517 -36.92 -30.48 -39.59
N ILE A 518 -38.03 -29.84 -39.20
CA ILE A 518 -38.12 -29.02 -37.99
C ILE A 518 -38.20 -29.90 -36.74
N LEU A 519 -39.03 -30.94 -36.78
CA LEU A 519 -39.24 -31.87 -35.67
C LEU A 519 -37.95 -32.59 -35.30
N LEU A 520 -37.21 -33.04 -36.30
CA LEU A 520 -35.92 -33.72 -36.16
C LEU A 520 -34.74 -32.75 -36.05
N LYS A 521 -34.97 -31.44 -36.19
CA LYS A 521 -33.95 -30.38 -36.21
C LYS A 521 -32.82 -30.67 -37.21
N GLN A 522 -33.16 -31.06 -38.42
CA GLN A 522 -32.24 -31.38 -39.51
C GLN A 522 -31.57 -30.12 -40.10
N THR A 523 -30.75 -29.45 -39.31
CA THR A 523 -29.99 -28.27 -39.73
C THR A 523 -28.67 -28.67 -40.38
N PHE A 524 -28.23 -27.94 -41.39
CA PHE A 524 -26.94 -28.13 -42.05
C PHE A 524 -26.20 -26.81 -42.20
N VAL A 525 -24.88 -26.86 -42.33
CA VAL A 525 -24.05 -25.66 -42.52
C VAL A 525 -23.68 -25.54 -44.00
N ALA A 526 -24.06 -24.43 -44.63
CA ALA A 526 -23.67 -24.09 -45.99
C ALA A 526 -23.21 -22.62 -46.03
N GLY A 527 -22.05 -22.37 -46.64
CA GLY A 527 -21.50 -21.00 -46.77
C GLY A 527 -21.29 -20.27 -45.43
N GLY A 528 -20.99 -21.00 -44.35
CA GLY A 528 -20.81 -20.45 -43.00
C GLY A 528 -22.10 -20.08 -42.26
N ARG A 529 -23.27 -20.34 -42.85
CA ARG A 529 -24.59 -20.14 -42.22
C ARG A 529 -25.21 -21.47 -41.85
N THR A 530 -25.94 -21.50 -40.74
CA THR A 530 -26.77 -22.66 -40.37
C THR A 530 -28.12 -22.53 -41.06
N LEU A 531 -28.45 -23.50 -41.89
CA LEU A 531 -29.68 -23.54 -42.68
C LEU A 531 -30.53 -24.75 -42.28
N ILE A 532 -31.82 -24.69 -42.58
CA ILE A 532 -32.75 -25.81 -42.49
C ILE A 532 -33.59 -25.84 -43.78
N ARG A 533 -33.82 -27.03 -44.33
CA ARG A 533 -34.66 -27.20 -45.52
C ARG A 533 -36.12 -27.38 -45.08
N LEU A 534 -37.02 -26.56 -45.63
CA LEU A 534 -38.46 -26.67 -45.41
C LEU A 534 -39.17 -26.69 -46.76
N GLY A 535 -39.78 -27.82 -47.11
CA GLY A 535 -40.23 -28.05 -48.48
C GLY A 535 -39.05 -27.92 -49.46
N ASP A 536 -39.18 -27.04 -50.45
CA ASP A 536 -38.15 -26.78 -51.45
C ASP A 536 -37.18 -25.64 -51.06
N SER A 537 -37.43 -24.95 -49.94
CA SER A 537 -36.70 -23.74 -49.53
C SER A 537 -35.60 -24.03 -48.50
N ASP A 538 -34.41 -23.45 -48.69
CA ASP A 538 -33.36 -23.40 -47.67
C ASP A 538 -33.46 -22.10 -46.87
N ILE A 539 -33.59 -22.21 -45.55
CA ILE A 539 -33.93 -21.09 -44.66
C ILE A 539 -32.82 -20.92 -43.63
N ASP A 540 -32.37 -19.68 -43.42
CA ASP A 540 -31.47 -19.34 -42.31
C ASP A 540 -32.09 -19.74 -40.97
N TYR A 541 -31.43 -20.64 -40.24
CA TYR A 541 -31.90 -21.17 -38.98
C TYR A 541 -31.41 -20.32 -37.81
N ASN A 542 -32.34 -19.69 -37.09
CA ASN A 542 -32.03 -18.94 -35.88
C ASN A 542 -32.11 -19.84 -34.63
N LYS A 543 -31.01 -19.94 -33.88
CA LYS A 543 -30.91 -20.77 -32.65
C LYS A 543 -31.91 -20.38 -31.54
N LYS A 544 -32.46 -19.16 -31.58
CA LYS A 544 -33.49 -18.69 -30.64
C LYS A 544 -34.89 -19.21 -30.96
N PHE A 545 -35.10 -19.78 -32.15
CA PHE A 545 -36.38 -20.37 -32.53
C PHE A 545 -36.83 -21.41 -31.50
N ARG A 546 -38.14 -21.42 -31.23
CA ARG A 546 -38.82 -22.37 -30.34
C ARG A 546 -40.11 -22.84 -30.99
N PHE A 547 -40.37 -24.14 -30.92
CA PHE A 547 -41.57 -24.75 -31.49
C PHE A 547 -42.32 -25.53 -30.41
N TYR A 548 -43.61 -25.24 -30.27
CA TYR A 548 -44.50 -25.85 -29.30
C TYR A 548 -45.69 -26.45 -30.03
N MET A 549 -46.17 -27.61 -29.59
CA MET A 549 -47.33 -28.27 -30.18
C MET A 549 -48.36 -28.59 -29.11
N THR A 550 -49.64 -28.40 -29.44
CA THR A 550 -50.76 -28.76 -28.55
C THR A 550 -51.80 -29.60 -29.29
N THR A 551 -52.40 -30.54 -28.60
CA THR A 551 -53.54 -31.32 -29.11
C THR A 551 -54.65 -31.41 -28.06
N LYS A 552 -55.89 -31.32 -28.52
CA LYS A 552 -57.09 -31.50 -27.68
C LYS A 552 -57.50 -32.96 -27.52
N MET A 553 -56.91 -33.86 -28.31
CA MET A 553 -57.20 -35.29 -28.24
C MET A 553 -56.66 -35.83 -26.92
N ALA A 554 -57.51 -36.45 -26.11
CA ALA A 554 -57.12 -36.96 -24.79
C ALA A 554 -56.19 -38.20 -24.86
N ASN A 555 -56.23 -38.94 -25.97
CA ASN A 555 -55.40 -40.13 -26.20
C ASN A 555 -55.01 -40.22 -27.68
N PRO A 556 -54.11 -39.35 -28.16
CA PRO A 556 -53.66 -39.38 -29.53
C PRO A 556 -52.70 -40.55 -29.77
N HIS A 557 -52.76 -41.17 -30.94
CA HIS A 557 -51.79 -42.17 -31.36
C HIS A 557 -50.89 -41.63 -32.48
N TYR A 558 -49.60 -41.53 -32.19
CA TYR A 558 -48.56 -41.19 -33.16
C TYR A 558 -47.71 -42.41 -33.45
N LEU A 559 -47.31 -42.57 -34.71
CA LEU A 559 -46.37 -43.60 -35.12
C LEU A 559 -44.95 -43.29 -34.58
N PRO A 560 -44.09 -44.30 -34.42
CA PRO A 560 -42.74 -44.13 -33.84
C PRO A 560 -41.74 -43.36 -34.71
N GLU A 561 -42.10 -43.05 -35.96
CA GLU A 561 -41.26 -42.35 -36.94
C GLU A 561 -41.02 -40.87 -36.60
#